data_AF-A0A8S2FKT4-F1
#
_entry.id   AF-A0A8S2FKT4-F1
#
_cell.length_a   1.000
_cell.length_b   1.000
_cell.length_c   1.000
_cell.angle_alpha   90.00
_cell.angle_beta   90.00
_cell.angle_gamma   90.00
#
_symmetry.space_group_name_H-M   'P 1'
#
loop_
_entity.id
_entity.type
_entity.pdbx_description
1 polymer ?
#
loop_
_entity_poly.entity_id
_entity_poly.type
_entity_poly.pdbx_seq_one_letter_code
_entity_poly.pdbx_strand_id
1 'polypeptide(L)'
;AHLLDVRDAAEWQGLTSSPYGIDFSPRKGRILNSIWIEWYNFMEKDESNIIKVKSKENIQDIMSVKNINLDDEIIIYCFKGARASNTLMSLREAGYYNVKNYFASWNEWSRDFELPIDDKIIEISTFQDFGPPTRL
;
A
#
# COMPACT_ATOMS: atom_id res chain seq x y z
N ALA A 1 11.78 -1.14 -10.74
CA ALA A 1 11.04 -1.48 -9.52
C ALA A 1 9.77 -0.66 -9.42
N HIS A 2 8.63 -1.28 -9.12
CA HIS A 2 7.44 -0.59 -8.64
C HIS A 2 7.55 -0.40 -7.13
N LEU A 3 7.37 0.84 -6.67
CA LEU A 3 7.27 1.15 -5.25
C LEU A 3 5.79 1.17 -4.85
N LEU A 4 5.36 0.22 -4.03
CA LEU A 4 3.97 0.03 -3.65
C LEU A 4 3.70 0.60 -2.25
N ASP A 5 2.87 1.64 -2.19
CA ASP A 5 2.30 2.19 -0.97
C ASP A 5 1.05 1.39 -0.59
N VAL A 6 1.11 0.67 0.53
CA VAL A 6 -0.03 -0.13 1.03
C VAL A 6 -0.68 0.47 2.28
N ARG A 7 -0.44 1.75 2.54
CA ARG A 7 -1.07 2.50 3.64
C ARG A 7 -2.55 2.75 3.38
N ASP A 8 -3.24 3.24 4.41
CA ASP A 8 -4.67 3.52 4.35
C ASP A 8 -4.92 4.78 3.50
N ALA A 9 -6.14 4.95 3.00
CA ALA A 9 -6.47 6.06 2.11
C ALA A 9 -6.15 7.44 2.69
N ALA A 10 -6.42 7.69 3.97
CA ALA A 10 -6.13 8.99 4.58
C ALA A 10 -4.63 9.32 4.62
N GLU A 11 -3.77 8.30 4.75
CA GLU A 11 -2.31 8.45 4.66
C GLU A 11 -1.88 8.73 3.21
N TRP A 12 -2.44 7.98 2.24
CA TRP A 12 -2.18 8.19 0.82
C TRP A 12 -2.62 9.59 0.35
N GLN A 13 -3.78 10.05 0.80
CA GLN A 13 -4.32 11.39 0.52
C GLN A 13 -3.51 12.53 1.15
N GLY A 14 -2.58 12.24 2.06
CA GLY A 14 -1.85 13.27 2.81
C GLY A 14 -2.69 13.97 3.89
N LEU A 15 -3.84 13.40 4.28
CA LEU A 15 -4.68 13.93 5.37
C LEU A 15 -4.10 13.57 6.75
N THR A 16 -3.42 12.42 6.84
CA THR A 16 -2.71 11.98 8.04
C THR A 16 -1.26 11.67 7.74
N SER A 17 -0.39 11.81 8.75
CA SER A 17 1.04 11.47 8.66
C SER A 17 1.36 10.06 9.15
N SER A 18 0.36 9.34 9.67
CA SER A 18 0.50 8.00 10.27
C SER A 18 -0.86 7.31 10.45
N PRO A 19 -0.88 5.99 10.75
CA PRO A 19 -2.10 5.29 11.15
C PRO A 19 -2.54 5.63 12.59
N TYR A 20 -1.72 6.34 13.37
CA TYR A 20 -1.98 6.63 14.79
C TYR A 20 -2.55 8.04 15.04
N GLY A 21 -2.67 8.85 13.99
CA GLY A 21 -3.14 10.24 14.11
C GLY A 21 -2.52 11.17 13.09
N ILE A 22 -3.01 12.42 13.10
CA ILE A 22 -2.77 13.41 12.06
C ILE A 22 -1.29 13.85 12.00
N ASP A 23 -0.59 14.01 13.13
CA ASP A 23 0.74 14.65 13.21
C ASP A 23 1.83 13.83 13.93
N PHE A 24 1.84 12.50 13.78
CA PHE A 24 2.89 11.66 14.37
C PHE A 24 4.22 11.74 13.59
N SER A 25 4.17 11.76 12.26
CA SER A 25 5.37 11.92 11.42
C SER A 25 5.51 13.38 11.01
N PRO A 26 6.75 13.87 10.84
CA PRO A 26 6.98 15.30 10.61
C PRO A 26 6.54 15.76 9.21
N ARG A 27 6.23 14.83 8.29
CA ARG A 27 5.75 15.11 6.94
C ARG A 27 4.49 14.28 6.64
N LYS A 28 3.58 14.85 5.84
CA LYS A 28 2.39 14.20 5.27
C LYS A 28 2.61 13.95 3.78
N GLY A 29 1.86 13.00 3.23
CA GLY A 29 1.99 12.60 1.82
C GLY A 29 2.57 11.21 1.66
N ARG A 30 3.30 11.00 0.56
CA ARG A 30 3.74 9.70 0.05
C ARG A 30 5.13 9.79 -0.57
N ILE A 31 5.78 8.63 -0.75
CA ILE A 31 7.06 8.60 -1.46
C ILE A 31 6.80 8.92 -2.93
N LEU A 32 7.64 9.77 -3.52
CA LEU A 32 7.46 10.23 -4.89
C LEU A 32 7.40 9.03 -5.87
N ASN A 33 6.46 9.06 -6.81
CA ASN A 33 6.21 8.02 -7.83
C ASN A 33 5.76 6.64 -7.31
N SER A 34 5.40 6.52 -6.02
CA SER A 34 4.79 5.27 -5.53
C SER A 34 3.40 5.01 -6.14
N ILE A 35 3.03 3.74 -6.24
CA ILE A 35 1.71 3.27 -6.66
C ILE A 35 0.94 2.88 -5.41
N TRP A 36 -0.32 3.30 -5.29
CA TRP A 36 -1.16 2.95 -4.15
C TRP A 36 -2.06 1.76 -4.42
N ILE A 37 -1.99 0.77 -3.53
CA ILE A 37 -2.99 -0.29 -3.38
C ILE A 37 -3.12 -0.55 -1.88
N GLU A 38 -4.22 -0.10 -1.27
CA GLU A 38 -4.43 -0.29 0.16
C GLU A 38 -4.40 -1.78 0.52
N TRP A 39 -3.70 -2.12 1.61
CA TRP A 39 -3.46 -3.51 2.01
C TRP A 39 -4.73 -4.37 2.17
N TYR A 40 -5.88 -3.76 2.51
CA TYR A 40 -7.19 -4.42 2.57
C TYR A 40 -7.62 -5.02 1.23
N ASN A 41 -7.17 -4.48 0.09
CA ASN A 41 -7.51 -5.02 -1.22
C ASN A 41 -6.98 -6.44 -1.44
N PHE A 42 -5.94 -6.87 -0.70
CA PHE A 42 -5.40 -8.23 -0.79
C PHE A 42 -6.08 -9.23 0.15
N MET A 43 -7.11 -8.80 0.87
CA MET A 43 -7.81 -9.60 1.87
C MET A 43 -9.31 -9.69 1.57
N GLU A 44 -9.96 -10.68 2.16
CA GLU A 44 -11.41 -10.86 2.10
C GLU A 44 -11.94 -11.62 3.31
N LYS A 45 -13.25 -11.51 3.55
CA LYS A 45 -13.97 -12.37 4.49
C LYS A 45 -14.37 -13.66 3.80
N ASP A 46 -14.16 -14.79 4.47
CA ASP A 46 -14.81 -16.04 4.08
C ASP A 46 -16.28 -16.10 4.55
N GLU A 47 -16.96 -17.21 4.25
CA GLU A 47 -18.35 -17.45 4.64
C GLU A 47 -18.58 -17.39 6.16
N SER A 48 -17.53 -17.62 6.95
CA SER A 48 -17.53 -17.56 8.41
C SER A 48 -17.13 -16.19 8.97
N ASN A 49 -16.97 -15.17 8.11
CA ASN A 49 -16.48 -13.83 8.43
C ASN A 49 -15.03 -13.78 8.95
N ILE A 50 -14.22 -14.81 8.71
CA ILE A 50 -12.79 -14.80 9.03
C ILE A 50 -12.04 -14.09 7.90
N ILE A 51 -11.12 -13.19 8.28
CA ILE A 51 -10.26 -12.48 7.33
C ILE A 51 -9.16 -13.41 6.83
N LYS A 52 -9.06 -13.54 5.51
CA LYS A 52 -8.03 -14.30 4.82
C LYS A 52 -7.46 -13.52 3.64
N VAL A 53 -6.37 -14.02 3.08
CA VAL A 53 -5.79 -13.52 1.81
C VAL A 53 -6.73 -13.91 0.66
N LYS A 54 -6.89 -13.02 -0.32
CA LYS A 54 -7.64 -13.30 -1.55
C LYS A 54 -7.01 -14.43 -2.37
N SER A 55 -7.77 -15.02 -3.29
CA SER A 55 -7.22 -15.99 -4.25
C SER A 55 -6.12 -15.37 -5.10
N LYS A 56 -5.24 -16.23 -5.62
CA LYS A 56 -4.16 -15.86 -6.54
C LYS A 56 -4.68 -15.04 -7.72
N GLU A 57 -5.76 -15.48 -8.35
CA GLU A 57 -6.35 -14.86 -9.53
C GLU A 57 -6.85 -13.45 -9.20
N ASN A 58 -7.56 -13.27 -8.08
CA ASN A 58 -8.04 -11.96 -7.65
C ASN A 58 -6.89 -10.98 -7.36
N ILE A 59 -5.80 -11.46 -6.75
CA ILE A 59 -4.61 -10.63 -6.50
C ILE A 59 -3.94 -10.24 -7.82
N GLN A 60 -3.81 -11.17 -8.76
CA GLN A 60 -3.26 -10.89 -10.09
C GLN A 60 -4.11 -9.87 -10.85
N ASP A 61 -5.45 -9.96 -10.75
CA ASP A 61 -6.36 -8.97 -11.35
C ASP A 61 -6.14 -7.58 -10.76
N ILE A 62 -6.04 -7.46 -9.42
CA ILE A 62 -5.75 -6.19 -8.72
C ILE A 62 -4.43 -5.58 -9.22
N MET A 63 -3.38 -6.38 -9.34
CA MET A 63 -2.07 -5.92 -9.77
C MET A 63 -2.05 -5.53 -11.25
N SER A 64 -2.83 -6.23 -12.09
CA SER A 64 -2.94 -5.96 -13.53
C SER A 64 -3.56 -4.58 -13.83
N VAL A 65 -4.52 -4.12 -13.01
CA VAL A 65 -5.09 -2.77 -13.12
C VAL A 65 -4.02 -1.68 -12.97
N LYS A 66 -2.94 -1.97 -12.23
CA LYS A 66 -1.77 -1.09 -12.07
C LYS A 66 -0.64 -1.39 -13.06
N ASN A 67 -0.87 -2.27 -14.03
CA ASN A 67 0.12 -2.76 -14.99
C ASN A 67 1.36 -3.40 -14.33
N ILE A 68 1.17 -4.11 -13.21
CA ILE A 68 2.25 -4.82 -12.51
C ILE A 68 2.18 -6.32 -12.83
N ASN A 69 3.25 -6.82 -13.45
CA ASN A 69 3.42 -8.20 -13.92
C ASN A 69 4.16 -9.07 -12.90
N LEU A 70 4.10 -10.40 -13.08
CA LEU A 70 4.65 -11.37 -12.12
C LEU A 70 6.17 -11.31 -11.93
N ASP A 71 6.88 -10.89 -12.97
CA ASP A 71 8.35 -10.79 -13.01
C ASP A 71 8.87 -9.41 -12.58
N ASP A 72 7.99 -8.42 -12.43
CA ASP A 72 8.36 -7.08 -12.02
C ASP A 72 8.97 -7.07 -10.62
N GLU A 73 9.98 -6.22 -10.43
CA GLU A 73 10.51 -5.94 -9.09
C GLU A 73 9.54 -5.06 -8.31
N ILE A 74 9.09 -5.52 -7.14
CA ILE A 74 8.14 -4.81 -6.29
C ILE A 74 8.78 -4.53 -4.93
N ILE A 75 8.79 -3.26 -4.53
CA ILE A 75 9.21 -2.81 -3.20
C ILE A 75 7.99 -2.29 -2.49
N ILE A 76 7.58 -2.94 -1.39
CA ILE A 76 6.39 -2.57 -0.63
C ILE A 76 6.80 -1.73 0.57
N TYR A 77 6.05 -0.68 0.88
CA TYR A 77 6.18 0.06 2.13
C TYR A 77 4.82 0.38 2.74
N CYS A 78 4.80 0.59 4.06
CA CYS A 78 3.63 1.11 4.75
C CYS A 78 4.04 2.23 5.72
N PHE A 79 3.67 2.13 7.00
CA PHE A 79 4.17 3.02 8.03
C PHE A 79 5.43 2.49 8.73
N LYS A 80 5.39 1.23 9.21
CA LYS A 80 6.47 0.54 9.95
C LYS A 80 6.51 -0.96 9.62
N GLY A 81 6.44 -1.29 8.33
CA GLY A 81 6.64 -2.65 7.84
C GLY A 81 5.49 -3.66 8.03
N ALA A 82 4.62 -3.54 9.04
CA ALA A 82 3.62 -4.58 9.36
C ALA A 82 2.62 -4.86 8.20
N ARG A 83 1.93 -3.82 7.71
CA ARG A 83 1.02 -3.96 6.55
C ARG A 83 1.77 -4.38 5.27
N ALA A 84 3.01 -3.91 5.10
CA ALA A 84 3.85 -4.29 3.98
C ALA A 84 4.24 -5.77 4.03
N SER A 85 4.48 -6.34 5.22
CA SER A 85 4.72 -7.78 5.39
C SER A 85 3.48 -8.61 5.04
N ASN A 86 2.28 -8.14 5.40
CA ASN A 86 1.02 -8.79 5.01
C ASN A 86 0.90 -8.84 3.48
N THR A 87 1.02 -7.70 2.79
CA THR A 87 0.97 -7.65 1.33
C THR A 87 2.10 -8.46 0.69
N LEU A 88 3.31 -8.46 1.25
CA LEU A 88 4.42 -9.28 0.75
C LEU A 88 4.04 -10.77 0.75
N MET A 89 3.42 -11.26 1.81
CA MET A 89 2.94 -12.64 1.87
C MET A 89 1.86 -12.88 0.82
N SER A 90 0.86 -12.02 0.73
CA SER A 90 -0.22 -12.13 -0.27
C SER A 90 0.30 -12.17 -1.71
N LEU A 91 1.26 -11.31 -2.06
CA LEU A 91 1.87 -11.28 -3.38
C LEU A 91 2.68 -12.55 -3.68
N ARG A 92 3.39 -13.10 -2.70
CA ARG A 92 4.12 -14.37 -2.86
C ARG A 92 3.18 -15.54 -3.12
N GLU A 93 2.08 -15.64 -2.37
CA GLU A 93 1.03 -16.65 -2.59
C GLU A 93 0.39 -16.51 -3.99
N ALA A 94 0.33 -15.29 -4.53
CA ALA A 94 -0.15 -15.02 -5.88
C ALA A 94 0.91 -15.23 -6.99
N GLY A 95 2.14 -15.61 -6.65
CA GLY A 95 3.21 -15.91 -7.61
C GLY A 95 4.15 -14.75 -7.95
N TYR A 96 4.08 -13.62 -7.24
CA TYR A 96 5.06 -12.53 -7.35
C TYR A 96 6.25 -12.83 -6.45
N TYR A 97 7.37 -13.26 -7.03
CA TYR A 97 8.54 -13.69 -6.25
C TYR A 97 9.59 -12.59 -6.08
N ASN A 98 9.66 -11.61 -6.98
CA ASN A 98 10.60 -10.48 -6.90
C ASN A 98 10.04 -9.34 -6.03
N VAL A 99 9.66 -9.67 -4.79
CA VAL A 99 9.00 -8.76 -3.85
C VAL A 99 9.85 -8.55 -2.59
N LYS A 100 10.03 -7.29 -2.20
CA LYS A 100 10.83 -6.85 -1.06
C LYS A 100 10.01 -5.94 -0.14
N ASN A 101 10.23 -6.03 1.17
CA ASN A 101 9.63 -5.12 2.15
C ASN A 101 10.65 -4.05 2.55
N TYR A 102 10.36 -2.79 2.24
CA TYR A 102 11.06 -1.64 2.83
C TYR A 102 10.54 -1.41 4.25
N PHE A 103 11.11 -2.15 5.20
CA PHE A 103 10.59 -2.28 6.57
C PHE A 103 10.47 -0.95 7.33
N ALA A 104 11.46 -0.08 7.18
CA ALA A 104 11.52 1.21 7.87
C ALA A 104 10.48 2.22 7.33
N SER A 105 10.09 2.06 6.05
CA SER A 105 8.83 2.57 5.49
C SER A 105 8.68 4.10 5.61
N TRP A 106 7.45 4.62 5.56
CA TRP A 106 7.17 6.06 5.69
C TRP A 106 7.72 6.66 6.99
N ASN A 107 7.76 5.91 8.10
CA ASN A 107 8.26 6.43 9.37
C ASN A 107 9.75 6.81 9.31
N GLU A 108 10.59 6.10 8.55
CA GLU A 108 11.96 6.51 8.27
C GLU A 108 11.99 7.57 7.18
N TRP A 109 11.39 7.29 6.02
CA TRP A 109 11.48 8.18 4.85
C TRP A 109 11.06 9.59 5.23
N SER A 110 9.91 9.77 5.89
CA SER A 110 9.38 11.08 6.29
C SER A 110 10.28 11.89 7.22
N ARG A 111 11.33 11.32 7.82
CA ARG A 111 12.22 12.03 8.76
C ARG A 111 13.47 12.62 8.13
N ASP A 112 13.81 12.21 6.91
CA ASP A 112 14.86 12.83 6.14
C ASP A 112 14.27 13.84 5.14
N PHE A 113 14.38 15.13 5.46
CA PHE A 113 13.80 16.21 4.68
C PHE A 113 14.43 16.39 3.29
N GLU A 114 15.62 15.83 3.04
CA GLU A 114 16.26 15.85 1.72
C GLU A 114 15.65 14.82 0.77
N LEU A 115 14.95 13.79 1.29
CA LEU A 115 14.30 12.78 0.46
C LEU A 115 13.00 13.31 -0.17
N PRO A 116 12.75 13.02 -1.46
CA PRO A 116 11.59 13.53 -2.18
C PRO A 116 10.29 12.90 -1.69
N ILE A 117 9.24 13.71 -1.62
CA ILE A 117 7.88 13.27 -1.33
C ILE A 117 6.92 13.91 -2.33
N ASP A 118 5.74 13.32 -2.47
CA ASP A 118 4.57 14.00 -3.00
C ASP A 118 3.67 14.36 -1.81
N ASP A 119 3.55 15.66 -1.53
CA ASP A 119 2.82 16.24 -0.40
C ASP A 119 1.44 16.78 -0.79
N LYS A 120 1.04 16.63 -2.06
CA LYS A 120 -0.25 17.10 -2.55
C LYS A 120 -1.38 16.30 -1.93
N ILE A 121 -2.36 17.02 -1.39
CA ILE A 121 -3.62 16.43 -0.96
C ILE A 121 -4.38 15.92 -2.18
N ILE A 122 -4.77 14.64 -2.14
CA ILE A 122 -5.54 13.99 -3.21
C ILE A 122 -7.01 13.89 -2.79
N GLU A 123 -7.92 14.33 -3.66
CA GLU A 123 -9.36 14.16 -3.45
C GLU A 123 -9.86 12.76 -3.81
N ILE A 124 -10.92 12.32 -3.10
CA ILE A 124 -11.48 10.96 -3.20
C ILE A 124 -11.95 10.62 -4.62
N SER A 125 -12.37 11.62 -5.40
CA SER A 125 -12.85 11.45 -6.78
C SER A 125 -11.79 10.92 -7.75
N THR A 126 -10.51 10.90 -7.34
CA THR A 126 -9.40 10.37 -8.15
C THR A 126 -9.16 8.87 -7.96
N PHE A 127 -9.82 8.22 -7.00
CA PHE A 127 -9.70 6.77 -6.75
C PHE A 127 -10.61 5.97 -7.69
N GLN A 128 -10.20 5.81 -8.95
CA GLN A 128 -11.01 5.12 -9.97
C GLN A 128 -10.92 3.59 -9.91
N ASP A 129 -9.92 3.03 -9.21
CA ASP A 129 -9.51 1.64 -9.48
C ASP A 129 -10.11 0.57 -8.54
N PHE A 130 -10.45 0.90 -7.29
CA PHE A 130 -10.88 -0.11 -6.30
C PHE A 130 -12.09 0.27 -5.44
N GLY A 131 -12.81 1.34 -5.79
CA GLY A 131 -13.92 1.85 -4.96
C GLY A 131 -13.44 2.45 -3.63
N PRO A 132 -14.36 2.90 -2.76
CA PRO A 132 -13.98 3.47 -1.48
C PRO A 132 -13.34 2.41 -0.56
N PRO A 133 -12.41 2.80 0.34
CA PRO A 133 -11.78 1.90 1.31
C PRO A 133 -12.81 1.07 2.08
N THR A 134 -12.95 -0.20 1.72
CA THR A 134 -13.74 -1.15 2.50
C THR A 134 -12.88 -1.60 3.66
N ARG A 135 -13.07 -0.98 4.82
CA ARG A 135 -12.63 -1.60 6.08
C ARG A 135 -13.34 -2.94 6.18
N LEU A 136 -12.61 -4.02 5.91
CA LEU A 136 -13.05 -5.39 6.20
C LEU A 136 -13.30 -5.54 7.70
#